data_AF-A0A3P1BRR1-F1
#
_entry.id   AF-A0A3P1BRR1-F1
#
_cell.length_a   1.000
_cell.length_b   1.000
_cell.length_c   1.000
_cell.angle_alpha   90.00
_cell.angle_beta   90.00
_cell.angle_gamma   90.00
#
_symmetry.space_group_name_H-M   'P 1'
#
loop_
_entity.id
_entity.type
_entity.pdbx_description
1 polymer ?
#
loop_
_entity_poly.entity_id
_entity_poly.type
_entity_poly.pdbx_seq_one_letter_code
_entity_poly.pdbx_strand_id
1 'polypeptide(L)'
;MFPPKVRAIWLFYRSFWLFSNALTLGLLWAFWPKLTTYLHLYIVSSLWFKLLSNAGIWYVTRKIYKAQFWFYYNLGLAEKVLFGGAFTIDLLIGFLLTLVTYQLLLIL
;
A
#
# COMPACT_ATOMS: atom_id res chain seq x y z
N MET A 1 4.76 8.63 -22.15
CA MET A 1 3.41 9.05 -21.70
C MET A 1 2.75 7.83 -21.05
N PHE A 2 2.45 7.85 -19.75
CA PHE A 2 1.85 6.68 -19.10
C PHE A 2 0.41 6.45 -19.60
N PRO A 3 -0.06 5.20 -19.71
CA PRO A 3 -1.44 4.92 -20.10
C PRO A 3 -2.42 5.61 -19.15
N PRO A 4 -3.56 6.14 -19.64
CA PRO A 4 -4.54 6.83 -18.80
C PRO A 4 -5.03 5.98 -17.62
N LYS A 5 -5.08 4.65 -17.80
CA LYS A 5 -5.41 3.68 -16.75
C LYS A 5 -4.37 3.66 -15.61
N VAL A 6 -3.08 3.69 -15.94
CA VAL A 6 -1.98 3.71 -14.94
C VAL A 6 -2.01 5.04 -14.17
N ARG A 7 -2.28 6.15 -14.87
CA ARG A 7 -2.41 7.47 -14.24
C ARG A 7 -3.58 7.52 -13.26
N ALA A 8 -4.71 6.91 -13.60
CA ALA A 8 -5.87 6.82 -12.72
C ALA A 8 -5.58 5.99 -11.46
N ILE A 9 -4.91 4.84 -11.59
CA ILE A 9 -4.48 4.02 -10.45
C ILE A 9 -3.52 4.80 -9.54
N TRP A 10 -2.58 5.55 -10.13
CA TRP A 10 -1.66 6.39 -9.37
C TRP A 10 -2.37 7.52 -8.61
N LEU A 11 -3.31 8.21 -9.27
CA LEU A 11 -4.12 9.25 -8.63
C LEU A 11 -4.96 8.68 -7.49
N PHE A 12 -5.52 7.49 -7.67
CA PHE A 12 -6.25 6.78 -6.63
C PHE A 12 -5.33 6.42 -5.46
N TYR A 13 -4.16 5.82 -5.72
CA TYR A 13 -3.17 5.49 -4.71
C TYR A 13 -2.73 6.71 -3.88
N ARG A 14 -2.51 7.86 -4.55
CA ARG A 14 -2.13 9.12 -3.91
C ARG A 14 -3.14 9.60 -2.86
N SER A 15 -4.39 9.17 -2.89
CA SER A 15 -5.37 9.56 -1.87
C SER A 15 -5.11 8.92 -0.51
N PHE A 16 -4.41 7.78 -0.45
CA PHE A 16 -4.21 7.01 0.79
C PHE A 16 -2.78 6.52 1.01
N TRP A 17 -1.86 6.83 0.10
CA TRP A 17 -0.45 6.45 0.19
C TRP A 17 0.21 6.85 1.53
N LEU A 18 -0.08 8.04 2.06
CA LEU A 18 0.47 8.49 3.35
C LEU A 18 0.06 7.57 4.49
N PHE A 19 -1.23 7.22 4.56
CA PHE A 19 -1.75 6.36 5.61
C PHE A 19 -1.18 4.94 5.50
N SER A 20 -1.15 4.37 4.28
CA SER A 20 -0.65 3.00 4.10
C SER A 20 0.86 2.88 4.33
N ASN A 21 1.63 3.89 3.92
CA ASN A 21 3.07 3.93 4.18
C ASN A 21 3.41 4.25 5.64
N ALA A 22 2.60 5.05 6.35
CA ALA A 22 2.75 5.27 7.78
C ALA A 22 2.60 3.97 8.59
N LEU A 23 1.64 3.10 8.22
CA LEU A 23 1.53 1.76 8.82
C LEU A 23 2.76 0.90 8.55
N THR A 24 3.30 0.97 7.34
CA THR A 24 4.52 0.25 6.95
C THR A 24 5.73 0.70 7.76
N LEU A 25 5.89 2.02 7.93
CA LEU A 25 6.94 2.62 8.75
C LEU A 25 6.78 2.27 10.23
N GLY A 26 5.56 2.33 10.76
CA GLY A 26 5.27 1.95 12.15
C GLY A 26 5.63 0.49 12.43
N LEU A 27 5.32 -0.42 11.51
CA LEU A 27 5.73 -1.81 11.59
C LEU A 27 7.25 -2.00 11.49
N LEU A 28 7.92 -1.30 10.56
CA LEU A 28 9.38 -1.36 10.44
C LEU A 28 10.06 -0.86 11.72
N TRP A 29 9.56 0.22 12.30
CA TRP A 29 10.05 0.76 13.57
C TRP A 29 9.87 -0.26 14.71
N ALA A 30 8.69 -0.87 14.82
CA ALA A 30 8.40 -1.86 15.85
C ALA A 30 9.29 -3.12 15.74
N PHE A 31 9.61 -3.53 14.51
CA PHE A 31 10.45 -4.70 14.25
C PHE A 31 11.94 -4.37 14.11
N TRP A 32 12.35 -3.10 14.11
CA TRP A 32 13.71 -2.64 13.79
C TRP A 32 14.82 -3.47 14.46
N PRO A 33 14.87 -3.65 15.79
CA PRO A 33 15.96 -4.39 16.44
C PRO A 33 15.92 -5.90 16.21
N LYS A 34 14.81 -6.43 15.69
CA LYS A 34 14.53 -7.86 15.53
C LYS A 34 14.32 -8.26 14.07
N LEU A 35 14.47 -7.32 13.13
CA LEU A 35 14.08 -7.52 11.75
C LEU A 35 14.92 -8.61 11.07
N THR A 36 16.21 -8.72 11.43
CA THR A 36 17.12 -9.72 10.86
C THR A 36 16.80 -11.14 11.33
N THR A 37 16.44 -11.31 12.60
CA THR A 37 16.10 -12.60 13.19
C THR A 37 14.67 -13.06 12.86
N TYR A 38 13.72 -12.11 12.79
CA TYR A 38 12.29 -12.39 12.67
C TYR A 38 11.68 -11.81 11.38
N LEU A 39 12.46 -11.79 10.29
CA LEU A 39 12.02 -11.25 8.99
C LEU A 39 10.71 -11.90 8.52
N HIS A 40 10.57 -13.21 8.69
CA HIS A 40 9.37 -13.96 8.31
C HIS A 40 8.12 -13.46 9.07
N LEU A 41 8.22 -13.22 10.39
CA LEU A 41 7.11 -12.66 11.17
C LEU A 41 6.78 -11.24 10.71
N TYR A 42 7.80 -10.41 10.44
CA TYR A 42 7.58 -9.08 9.88
C TYR A 42 6.82 -9.15 8.55
N ILE A 43 7.22 -10.04 7.62
CA ILE A 43 6.55 -10.19 6.32
C ILE A 43 5.09 -10.59 6.52
N VAL A 44 4.81 -11.58 7.37
CA VAL A 44 3.44 -12.04 7.65
C VAL A 44 2.61 -10.91 8.26
N SER A 45 3.13 -10.23 9.29
CA SER A 45 2.44 -9.09 9.92
C SER A 45 2.21 -7.95 8.93
N SER A 46 3.20 -7.61 8.11
CA SER A 46 3.10 -6.56 7.09
C SER A 46 2.02 -6.86 6.06
N LEU A 47 1.93 -8.11 5.58
CA LEU A 47 0.87 -8.54 4.66
C LEU A 47 -0.52 -8.40 5.30
N TRP A 48 -0.69 -8.81 6.56
CA TRP A 48 -1.95 -8.63 7.28
C TRP A 48 -2.33 -7.16 7.43
N PHE A 49 -1.38 -6.29 7.80
CA PHE A 49 -1.64 -4.86 7.91
C PHE A 49 -1.96 -4.20 6.56
N LYS A 50 -1.31 -4.63 5.48
CA LYS A 50 -1.62 -4.16 4.11
C LYS A 50 -3.02 -4.60 3.66
N LEU A 51 -3.44 -5.82 4.01
CA LEU A 51 -4.80 -6.29 3.74
C LEU A 51 -5.83 -5.50 4.54
N LEU A 52 -5.59 -5.27 5.83
CA LEU A 52 -6.48 -4.50 6.70
C LEU A 52 -6.55 -3.03 6.26
N SER A 53 -5.43 -2.41 5.89
CA SER A 53 -5.42 -1.04 5.38
C SER A 53 -6.21 -0.93 4.08
N ASN A 54 -6.02 -1.87 3.15
CA ASN A 54 -6.77 -1.89 1.89
C ASN A 54 -8.27 -2.10 2.11
N ALA A 55 -8.67 -2.98 3.05
CA ALA A 55 -10.06 -3.16 3.44
C ALA A 55 -10.66 -1.89 4.07
N GLY A 56 -9.89 -1.20 4.91
CA GLY A 56 -10.27 0.09 5.49
C GLY A 56 -10.44 1.18 4.42
N ILE A 57 -9.50 1.28 3.49
CA ILE A 57 -9.59 2.21 2.35
C ILE A 57 -10.82 1.89 1.51
N TRP A 58 -11.08 0.61 1.22
CA TRP A 58 -12.27 0.18 0.49
C TRP A 58 -13.57 0.63 1.16
N TYR A 59 -13.67 0.43 2.48
CA TYR A 59 -14.82 0.87 3.26
C TYR A 59 -14.99 2.40 3.23
N VAL A 60 -13.91 3.15 3.46
CA VAL A 60 -13.92 4.62 3.47
C VAL A 60 -14.25 5.19 2.10
N THR A 61 -13.70 4.63 1.03
CA THR A 61 -14.03 5.03 -0.34
C THR A 61 -15.51 4.82 -0.65
N ARG A 62 -16.08 3.68 -0.24
CA ARG A 62 -17.51 3.40 -0.45
C ARG A 62 -18.44 4.24 0.40
N LYS A 63 -18.03 4.67 1.60
CA LYS A 63 -18.88 5.45 2.51
C LYS A 63 -18.75 6.96 2.29
N ILE A 64 -17.53 7.46 2.15
CA ILE A 64 -17.21 8.89 2.20
C ILE A 64 -16.88 9.42 0.80
N TYR A 65 -16.02 8.73 0.06
CA TYR A 65 -15.51 9.22 -1.24
C TYR A 65 -16.25 8.65 -2.45
N LYS A 66 -17.56 8.41 -2.32
CA LYS A 66 -18.39 7.86 -3.41
C LYS A 66 -18.22 8.65 -4.71
N ALA A 67 -18.23 9.98 -4.65
CA ALA A 67 -18.11 10.84 -5.83
C ALA A 67 -16.78 10.64 -6.60
N GLN A 68 -15.66 10.46 -5.89
CA GLN A 68 -14.38 10.13 -6.53
C GLN A 68 -14.41 8.75 -7.17
N PHE A 69 -15.11 7.78 -6.57
CA PHE A 69 -15.28 6.47 -7.17
C PHE A 69 -16.10 6.52 -8.47
N TRP A 70 -17.17 7.32 -8.52
CA TRP A 70 -17.95 7.53 -9.75
C TRP A 70 -17.13 8.14 -10.89
N PHE A 71 -16.17 9.02 -10.58
CA PHE A 71 -15.23 9.56 -11.57
C PHE A 71 -14.42 8.45 -12.26
N TYR A 72 -13.86 7.51 -11.48
CA TYR A 72 -13.09 6.40 -12.06
C TYR A 72 -13.97 5.36 -12.76
N TYR A 73 -15.21 5.17 -12.30
CA TYR A 73 -16.18 4.32 -12.97
C TYR A 73 -16.54 4.86 -14.36
N ASN A 74 -16.75 6.17 -14.49
CA ASN A 74 -17.01 6.83 -15.78
C ASN A 74 -15.81 6.76 -16.74
N LEU A 75 -14.59 6.55 -16.23
CA LEU A 75 -13.38 6.28 -17.03
C LEU A 75 -13.27 4.81 -17.49
N GLY A 76 -14.27 3.97 -17.20
CA GLY A 76 -14.31 2.56 -17.59
C GLY A 76 -13.41 1.65 -16.77
N LEU A 77 -12.98 2.07 -15.57
CA LEU A 77 -12.15 1.27 -14.69
C LEU A 77 -13.00 0.53 -13.66
N ALA A 78 -12.83 -0.79 -13.61
CA ALA A 78 -13.45 -1.63 -12.60
C ALA A 78 -12.81 -1.37 -11.22
N GLU A 79 -13.62 -1.43 -10.17
CA GLU A 79 -13.20 -1.30 -8.77
C GLU A 79 -12.01 -2.21 -8.44
N LYS A 80 -12.08 -3.48 -8.87
CA LYS A 80 -11.02 -4.48 -8.67
C LYS A 80 -9.67 -4.05 -9.25
N VAL A 81 -9.68 -3.33 -10.38
CA VAL A 81 -8.46 -2.87 -11.05
C VAL A 81 -7.83 -1.69 -10.30
N LEU A 82 -8.64 -0.76 -9.79
CA LEU A 82 -8.18 0.38 -9.01
C LEU A 82 -7.58 -0.06 -7.67
N PHE A 83 -8.35 -0.83 -6.89
CA PHE A 83 -7.91 -1.32 -5.59
C PHE A 83 -6.77 -2.33 -5.72
N GLY A 84 -6.87 -3.27 -6.67
CA GLY A 84 -5.81 -4.24 -6.93
C GLY A 84 -4.52 -3.56 -7.38
N GLY A 85 -4.59 -2.63 -8.35
CA GLY A 85 -3.42 -1.90 -8.83
C GLY A 85 -2.78 -1.03 -7.74
N ALA A 86 -3.58 -0.31 -6.96
CA ALA A 86 -3.06 0.49 -5.87
C ALA A 86 -2.46 -0.35 -4.74
N PHE A 87 -3.07 -1.51 -4.42
CA PHE A 87 -2.51 -2.48 -3.48
C PHE A 87 -1.17 -3.05 -3.97
N THR A 88 -1.05 -3.36 -5.26
CA THR A 88 0.23 -3.80 -5.85
C THR A 88 1.31 -2.73 -5.74
N ILE A 89 0.98 -1.47 -6.04
CA ILE A 89 1.92 -0.34 -5.87
C ILE A 89 2.36 -0.24 -4.39
N ASP A 90 1.41 -0.34 -3.48
CA ASP A 90 1.65 -0.21 -2.04
C ASP A 90 2.50 -1.36 -1.48
N LEU A 91 2.31 -2.58 -1.98
CA LEU A 91 3.15 -3.73 -1.68
C LEU A 91 4.57 -3.54 -2.22
N LEU A 92 4.70 -3.04 -3.45
CA LEU A 92 6.01 -2.84 -4.08
C LEU A 92 6.81 -1.78 -3.32
N ILE A 93 6.18 -0.68 -2.93
CA ILE A 93 6.79 0.34 -2.08
C ILE A 93 7.18 -0.25 -0.71
N GLY A 94 6.27 -0.98 -0.07
CA GLY A 94 6.55 -1.62 1.21
C GLY A 94 7.72 -2.60 1.15
N PHE A 95 7.77 -3.42 0.10
CA PHE A 95 8.84 -4.38 -0.13
C PHE A 95 10.19 -3.70 -0.37
N LEU A 96 10.23 -2.66 -1.21
CA LEU A 96 11.46 -1.87 -1.42
C LEU A 96 11.95 -1.25 -0.12
N LEU A 97 11.04 -0.69 0.67
CA LEU A 97 11.38 -0.09 1.96
C LEU A 97 11.96 -1.12 2.92
N THR A 98 11.32 -2.29 3.06
CA THR A 98 11.82 -3.39 3.88
C THR A 98 13.20 -3.86 3.41
N LEU A 99 13.41 -4.00 2.11
CA LEU A 99 14.68 -4.45 1.54
C LEU A 99 15.80 -3.47 1.88
N VAL A 100 15.57 -2.17 1.67
CA VAL A 100 16.54 -1.12 2.04
C VAL A 100 16.85 -1.15 3.52
N THR A 101 15.82 -1.24 4.38
CA THR A 101 16.00 -1.33 5.83
C THR A 101 16.79 -2.58 6.24
N TYR A 102 16.49 -3.73 5.65
CA TYR A 102 17.17 -4.98 5.94
C TYR A 102 18.65 -4.91 5.54
N GLN A 103 18.95 -4.38 4.35
CA GLN A 103 20.33 -4.17 3.90
C GLN A 103 21.09 -3.22 4.82
N LEU A 104 20.47 -2.11 5.25
CA LEU A 104 21.08 -1.18 6.21
C LEU A 104 21.43 -1.87 7.54
N LEU A 105 20.55 -2.73 8.05
CA LEU A 105 20.76 -3.48 9.29
C LEU A 105 21.82 -4.58 9.17
N LEU A 106 22.17 -5.03 7.97
CA LEU A 106 23.27 -5.99 7.77
C LEU A 106 24.64 -5.30 7.70
N ILE A 107 24.66 -4.01 7.34
CA ILE A 107 25.90 -3.23 7.19
C ILE A 107 26.29 -2.57 8.53
N LEU A 108 25.31 -2.20 9.34
CA LEU A 108 25.47 -1.64 10.69
C LEU A 108 25.79 -2.72 11.73
#